data_AF-A0A0S8CH78-F1
#
_entry.id   AF-A0A0S8CH78-F1
#
_cell.length_a   1.000
_cell.length_b   1.000
_cell.length_c   1.000
_cell.angle_alpha   90.00
_cell.angle_beta   90.00
_cell.angle_gamma   90.00
#
_symmetry.space_group_name_H-M   'P 1'
#
loop_
_entity.id
_entity.type
_entity.pdbx_description
1 polymer ?
#
loop_
_entity_poly.entity_id
_entity_poly.type
_entity_poly.pdbx_seq_one_letter_code
_entity_poly.pdbx_strand_id
1 'polypeptide(L)'
;MTARGALMISEKDNVATLLEDVTAGTEVLVRFGSKTDTVNARENITFGFKIAVSDIARGADIIKYGEPIGIASSDIKRGDMVHVHNLEGGRGRGDLMKGEVR
;
A
#
# COMPACT_ATOMS: atom_id res chain seq x y z
N MET A 1 2.31 12.83 22.17
CA MET A 1 2.58 11.86 21.10
C MET A 1 2.63 12.63 19.81
N THR A 2 3.78 12.72 19.16
CA THR A 2 3.91 13.31 17.82
C THR A 2 3.32 12.31 16.83
N ALA A 3 2.21 12.65 16.19
CA ALA A 3 1.60 11.80 15.17
C ALA A 3 2.60 11.63 14.01
N ARG A 4 2.85 10.38 13.61
CA ARG A 4 3.73 10.06 12.48
C ARG A 4 2.96 10.20 11.17
N GLY A 5 3.55 10.77 10.13
CA GLY A 5 2.86 11.14 8.90
C GLY A 5 2.95 10.12 7.77
N ALA A 6 1.87 10.00 6.99
CA ALA A 6 1.85 9.37 5.68
C ALA A 6 1.14 10.25 4.65
N LEU A 7 1.51 10.13 3.38
CA LEU A 7 0.94 10.88 2.26
C LEU A 7 0.24 9.95 1.27
N MET A 8 -1.02 10.26 1.00
CA MET A 8 -1.84 9.66 -0.04
C MET A 8 -2.23 10.74 -1.05
N ILE A 9 -2.16 10.44 -2.35
CA ILE A 9 -2.27 11.46 -3.40
C ILE A 9 -3.68 11.49 -4.00
N SER A 10 -4.28 10.33 -4.18
CA SER A 10 -5.62 10.19 -4.76
C SER A 10 -6.58 9.56 -3.77
N GLU A 11 -7.87 9.91 -3.85
CA GLU A 11 -8.93 9.23 -3.09
C GLU A 11 -9.13 7.78 -3.52
N LYS A 12 -8.62 7.40 -4.70
CA LYS A 12 -8.63 6.01 -5.19
C LYS A 12 -7.51 5.15 -4.61
N ASP A 13 -6.52 5.78 -3.97
CA ASP A 13 -5.37 5.05 -3.45
C ASP A 13 -5.80 4.13 -2.30
N ASN A 14 -5.26 2.92 -2.27
CA ASN A 14 -5.42 1.98 -1.15
C ASN A 14 -4.12 1.80 -0.34
N VAL A 15 -3.10 2.61 -0.66
CA VAL A 15 -1.83 2.71 0.07
C VAL A 15 -1.38 4.16 0.23
N ALA A 16 -0.68 4.46 1.31
CA ALA A 16 -0.05 5.75 1.56
C ALA A 16 1.47 5.58 1.72
N THR A 17 2.25 6.63 1.45
CA THR A 17 3.72 6.64 1.62
C THR A 17 4.08 7.21 2.96
N LEU A 18 4.85 6.50 3.76
CA LEU A 18 5.34 7.02 5.04
C LEU A 18 6.35 8.14 4.86
N LEU A 19 6.22 9.17 5.69
CA LEU A 19 7.11 10.33 5.72
C LEU A 19 8.19 10.23 6.82
N GLU A 20 8.21 9.11 7.54
CA GLU A 20 9.17 8.78 8.60
C GLU A 20 9.08 7.29 8.97
N ASP A 21 10.07 6.80 9.73
CA ASP A 21 10.03 5.45 10.28
C ASP A 21 8.91 5.31 11.33
N VAL A 22 8.21 4.18 11.30
CA VAL A 22 7.15 3.84 12.26
C VAL A 22 7.39 2.47 12.87
N THR A 23 7.09 2.33 14.15
CA THR A 23 7.11 1.03 14.85
C THR A 23 5.72 0.42 14.89
N ALA A 24 5.64 -0.89 15.06
CA ALA A 24 4.37 -1.58 15.26
C ALA A 24 3.53 -0.92 16.38
N GLY A 25 2.22 -0.80 16.17
CA GLY A 25 1.28 -0.15 17.07
C GLY A 25 1.24 1.39 16.98
N THR A 26 2.10 2.01 16.17
CA THR A 26 2.08 3.46 15.97
C THR A 26 0.84 3.89 15.18
N GLU A 27 0.11 4.88 15.69
CA GLU A 27 -0.93 5.55 14.90
C GLU A 27 -0.28 6.51 13.89
N VAL A 28 -0.58 6.28 12.61
CA VAL A 28 -0.07 7.03 11.47
C VAL A 28 -1.18 7.92 10.91
N LEU A 29 -0.88 9.21 10.79
CA LEU A 29 -1.76 10.22 10.23
C LEU A 29 -1.62 10.25 8.70
N VAL A 30 -2.61 9.72 8.00
CA VAL A 30 -2.65 9.69 6.53
C VAL A 30 -3.30 10.97 6.03
N ARG A 31 -2.55 11.78 5.28
CA ARG A 31 -3.04 13.03 4.68
C ARG A 31 -3.36 12.81 3.20
N PHE A 32 -4.51 13.32 2.76
CA PHE A 32 -4.87 13.42 1.34
C PHE A 32 -5.65 14.72 1.07
N GLY A 33 -5.04 15.64 0.32
CA GLY A 33 -5.58 17.00 0.16
C GLY A 33 -5.80 17.69 1.51
N SER A 34 -7.03 18.18 1.75
CA SER A 34 -7.44 18.79 3.02
C SER A 34 -7.97 17.79 4.05
N LYS A 35 -8.07 16.50 3.69
CA LYS A 35 -8.63 15.44 4.52
C LYS A 35 -7.52 14.68 5.24
N THR A 36 -7.90 14.00 6.32
CA THR A 36 -6.98 13.23 7.15
C THR A 36 -7.69 11.99 7.68
N ASP A 37 -6.97 10.87 7.71
CA ASP A 37 -7.39 9.57 8.25
C ASP A 37 -6.28 9.03 9.18
N THR A 38 -6.59 8.04 10.03
CA THR A 38 -5.62 7.41 10.94
C THR A 38 -5.52 5.90 10.73
N VAL A 39 -4.29 5.39 10.63
CA VAL A 39 -4.00 3.96 10.44
C VAL A 39 -3.02 3.49 11.50
N ASN A 40 -3.32 2.40 12.20
CA ASN A 40 -2.36 1.78 13.10
C ASN A 40 -1.40 0.88 12.31
N ALA A 41 -0.10 1.15 12.39
CA ALA A 41 0.93 0.30 11.80
C ALA A 41 0.94 -1.07 12.48
N ARG A 42 0.90 -2.15 11.69
CA ARG A 42 0.87 -3.53 12.20
C ARG A 42 2.27 -4.13 12.40
N GLU A 43 3.26 -3.51 11.79
CA GLU A 43 4.67 -3.89 11.84
C GLU A 43 5.57 -2.65 11.84
N ASN A 44 6.88 -2.84 11.92
CA ASN A 44 7.83 -1.75 11.73
C ASN A 44 7.93 -1.44 10.24
N ILE A 45 7.79 -0.18 9.86
CA ILE A 45 7.82 0.24 8.46
C ILE A 45 8.77 1.44 8.32
N THR A 46 9.72 1.32 7.39
CA THR A 46 10.72 2.35 7.12
C THR A 46 10.13 3.51 6.33
N PHE A 47 10.71 4.70 6.50
CA PHE A 47 10.50 5.88 5.68
C PHE A 47 10.42 5.55 4.19
N GLY A 48 9.46 6.16 3.48
CA GLY A 48 9.28 6.02 2.04
C GLY A 48 8.58 4.73 1.59
N PHE A 49 8.40 3.76 2.49
CA PHE A 49 7.61 2.57 2.18
C PHE A 49 6.11 2.83 2.30
N LYS A 50 5.35 1.89 1.73
CA LYS A 50 3.89 2.01 1.62
C LYS A 50 3.25 1.33 2.82
N ILE A 51 2.26 1.99 3.41
CA ILE A 51 1.35 1.41 4.40
C ILE A 51 -0.04 1.25 3.75
N ALA A 52 -0.67 0.10 3.95
CA ALA A 52 -2.03 -0.13 3.46
C ALA A 52 -3.04 0.72 4.24
N VAL A 53 -3.90 1.46 3.53
CA VAL A 53 -4.97 2.26 4.15
C VAL A 53 -6.32 1.55 4.11
N SER A 54 -6.39 0.35 3.56
CA SER A 54 -7.57 -0.52 3.62
C SER A 54 -7.11 -1.98 3.58
N ASP A 55 -8.04 -2.91 3.81
CA ASP A 55 -7.81 -4.32 3.50
C ASP A 55 -7.76 -4.48 1.96
N ILE A 56 -6.72 -5.16 1.47
CA ILE A 56 -6.51 -5.47 0.05
C ILE A 56 -6.41 -6.99 -0.06
N ALA A 57 -7.41 -7.61 -0.68
CA ALA A 57 -7.41 -9.05 -0.89
C ALA A 57 -6.32 -9.47 -1.88
N ARG A 58 -5.81 -10.69 -1.75
CA ARG A 58 -4.96 -11.31 -2.76
C ARG A 58 -5.59 -11.21 -4.14
N GLY A 59 -4.79 -10.83 -5.15
CA GLY A 59 -5.24 -10.67 -6.52
C GLY A 59 -5.91 -9.32 -6.81
N ALA A 60 -6.17 -8.48 -5.79
CA ALA A 60 -6.68 -7.14 -5.99
C ALA A 60 -5.57 -6.16 -6.40
N ASP A 61 -5.97 -5.09 -7.09
CA ASP A 61 -5.07 -4.02 -7.48
C ASP A 61 -4.57 -3.25 -6.25
N ILE A 62 -3.27 -2.97 -6.25
CA ILE A 62 -2.66 -1.98 -5.37
C ILE A 62 -2.59 -0.67 -6.13
N ILE A 63 -3.31 0.34 -5.64
CA ILE A 63 -3.55 1.61 -6.32
C ILE A 63 -2.78 2.71 -5.61
N LYS A 64 -1.94 3.41 -6.37
CA LYS A 64 -1.18 4.57 -5.90
C LYS A 64 -1.15 5.64 -7.00
N TYR A 65 -1.29 6.90 -6.62
CA TYR A 65 -1.43 8.02 -7.56
C TYR A 65 -2.67 7.91 -8.45
N GLY A 66 -3.70 7.21 -7.99
CA GLY A 66 -4.93 6.95 -8.73
C GLY A 66 -4.84 5.82 -9.77
N GLU A 67 -3.70 5.14 -9.88
CA GLU A 67 -3.46 4.12 -10.90
C GLU A 67 -2.96 2.79 -10.29
N PRO A 68 -3.25 1.63 -10.90
CA PRO A 68 -2.69 0.36 -10.48
C PRO A 68 -1.17 0.34 -10.64
N ILE A 69 -0.47 0.06 -9.53
CA ILE A 69 0.99 -0.10 -9.50
C ILE A 69 1.42 -1.57 -9.41
N GLY A 70 0.49 -2.47 -9.14
CA GLY A 70 0.74 -3.89 -8.99
C GLY A 70 -0.50 -4.61 -8.47
N ILE A 71 -0.34 -5.91 -8.24
CA ILE A 71 -1.38 -6.80 -7.70
C ILE A 71 -0.89 -7.36 -6.37
N ALA A 72 -1.78 -7.47 -5.40
CA ALA A 72 -1.45 -8.09 -4.11
C ALA A 72 -1.18 -9.60 -4.29
N SER A 73 0.02 -10.06 -3.95
CA SER A 73 0.37 -11.50 -4.03
C SER A 73 -0.14 -12.31 -2.84
N SER A 74 -0.58 -11.63 -1.78
CA SER A 74 -1.21 -12.18 -0.58
C SER A 74 -2.27 -11.21 -0.06
N ASP A 75 -3.06 -11.62 0.93
CA ASP A 75 -3.97 -10.71 1.62
C ASP A 75 -3.15 -9.70 2.43
N ILE A 76 -3.48 -8.42 2.29
CA ILE A 76 -2.83 -7.30 2.99
C ILE A 76 -3.90 -6.64 3.85
N LYS A 77 -3.65 -6.51 5.15
CA LYS A 77 -4.55 -5.83 6.08
C LYS A 77 -4.24 -4.34 6.17
N ARG A 78 -5.25 -3.53 6.47
CA ARG A 78 -5.05 -2.11 6.78
C ARG A 78 -3.97 -1.98 7.87
N GLY A 79 -2.93 -1.20 7.57
CA GLY A 79 -1.78 -0.99 8.44
C GLY A 79 -0.55 -1.87 8.17
N ASP A 80 -0.64 -2.86 7.27
CA ASP A 80 0.51 -3.66 6.85
C ASP A 80 1.43 -2.87 5.90
N MET A 81 2.71 -3.26 5.84
CA MET A 81 3.66 -2.74 4.87
C MET A 81 3.39 -3.33 3.48
N VAL A 82 3.28 -2.49 2.46
CA VAL A 82 3.14 -2.92 1.07
C VAL A 82 4.47 -2.79 0.32
N HIS A 83 5.09 -3.92 0.00
CA HIS A 83 6.37 -3.97 -0.72
C HIS A 83 6.51 -5.27 -1.54
N VAL A 84 7.70 -5.63 -1.99
CA VAL A 84 7.95 -6.67 -3.00
C VAL A 84 7.59 -8.07 -2.52
N HIS A 85 7.43 -8.27 -1.21
CA HIS A 85 7.05 -9.55 -0.65
C HIS A 85 5.54 -9.82 -0.76
N ASN A 86 4.71 -8.78 -0.85
CA ASN A 86 3.24 -8.88 -0.95
C ASN A 86 2.64 -8.11 -2.13
N LEU A 87 3.46 -7.51 -2.98
CA LEU A 87 3.10 -6.84 -4.23
C LEU A 87 3.87 -7.45 -5.39
N GLU A 88 3.14 -7.81 -6.44
CA GLU A 88 3.70 -8.20 -7.73
C GLU A 88 3.45 -7.12 -8.79
N GLY A 89 4.42 -6.90 -9.66
CA GLY A 89 4.26 -5.99 -10.80
C GLY A 89 3.25 -6.55 -11.80
N GLY A 90 2.21 -5.77 -12.12
CA GLY A 90 1.19 -6.16 -13.11
C GLY A 90 1.53 -5.78 -14.56
N ARG A 91 2.54 -4.94 -14.77
CA ARG A 91 2.97 -4.48 -16.10
C ARG A 91 4.23 -5.22 -16.55
N GLY A 92 4.38 -5.45 -17.87
CA GLY A 92 5.57 -6.06 -18.45
C GLY A 92 5.72 -7.56 -18.18
N ARG A 93 4.67 -8.24 -17.70
CA ARG A 93 4.64 -9.67 -17.39
C ARG A 93 4.33 -10.55 -18.60
N GLY A 94 5.13 -10.41 -19.67
CA GLY A 94 4.99 -11.26 -20.87
C GLY A 94 5.18 -12.76 -20.58
N ASP A 95 5.79 -13.09 -19.43
CA ASP A 95 5.91 -14.44 -18.88
C ASP A 95 4.55 -15.07 -18.49
N LEU A 96 3.56 -14.25 -18.11
CA LEU A 96 2.22 -14.73 -17.74
C LEU A 96 1.33 -15.04 -18.96
N MET A 97 1.74 -14.68 -20.18
CA MET A 97 0.97 -14.93 -21.42
C MET A 97 1.18 -16.34 -22.02
N LYS A 98 1.80 -17.28 -21.31
CA LYS A 98 1.89 -18.68 -21.78
C LYS A 98 0.71 -19.50 -21.25
N GLY A 99 -0.38 -19.58 -22.00
CA GLY A 99 -1.48 -20.45 -21.61
C GLY A 99 -2.74 -20.57 -22.47
N GLU A 100 -2.84 -19.95 -23.65
CA GLU A 100 -3.95 -20.24 -24.59
C GLU A 100 -3.42 -20.42 -26.01
N VAL A 101 -2.83 -21.58 -26.27
CA VAL A 101 -2.83 -22.16 -27.61
C VAL A 101 -3.81 -23.31 -27.56
N ARG A 102 -5.02 -23.07 -28.05
CA ARG A 102 -5.91 -24.14 -28.50
C ARG A 102 -5.40 -24.70 -29.81
#